data_AF-A0A1C6RIK5-F1
#
_entry.id   AF-A0A1C6RIK5-F1
#
_cell.length_a   1.000
_cell.length_b   1.000
_cell.length_c   1.000
_cell.angle_alpha   90.00
_cell.angle_beta   90.00
_cell.angle_gamma   90.00
#
_symmetry.space_group_name_H-M   'P 1'
#
loop_
_entity.id
_entity.type
_entity.pdbx_description
1 polymer ?
#
loop_
_entity_poly.entity_id
_entity_poly.type
_entity_poly.pdbx_seq_one_letter_code
_entity_poly.pdbx_strand_id
1 'polypeptide(L)'
;MANRAVGVFRASSRLARLCPDQVRRTRFRRTGLGRRGLAEDHVYAFLRRIADELTARNAAEAGLREENARLKNALREWQSLHGSKPRHLADQG
;
A
#
# COMPACT_ATOMS: atom_id res chain seq x y z
N MET A 1 16.74 21.35 0.73
CA MET A 1 16.98 19.97 1.17
C MET A 1 15.64 19.24 1.32
N ALA A 2 15.17 18.50 0.31
CA ALA A 2 14.17 17.41 0.44
C ALA A 2 13.66 16.98 -0.95
N ASN A 3 14.30 15.99 -1.59
CA ASN A 3 13.66 15.21 -2.65
C ASN A 3 14.22 13.78 -2.69
N ARG A 4 14.24 13.11 -1.54
CA ARG A 4 14.72 11.71 -1.41
C ARG A 4 13.58 10.69 -1.27
N ALA A 5 12.35 11.14 -0.99
CA ALA A 5 11.20 10.26 -0.76
C ALA A 5 10.55 9.73 -2.06
N VAL A 6 10.64 10.47 -3.16
CA VAL A 6 9.99 10.10 -4.45
C VAL A 6 10.74 8.94 -5.14
N GLY A 7 12.04 8.81 -4.91
CA GLY A 7 12.88 7.77 -5.53
C GLY A 7 12.64 6.36 -4.99
N VAL A 8 12.35 6.23 -3.68
CA VAL A 8 12.09 4.92 -3.05
C VAL A 8 10.75 4.35 -3.51
N PHE A 9 9.72 5.20 -3.59
CA PHE A 9 8.37 4.74 -3.95
C PHE A 9 8.28 4.21 -5.39
N ARG A 10 9.03 4.79 -6.34
CA ARG A 10 9.08 4.34 -7.75
C ARG A 10 9.94 3.11 -8.00
N ALA A 11 10.86 2.78 -7.09
CA ALA A 11 11.60 1.51 -7.13
C ALA A 11 10.74 0.38 -6.54
N SER A 12 10.05 0.65 -5.43
CA SER A 12 9.08 -0.28 -4.81
C SER A 12 7.85 -0.57 -5.68
N SER A 13 7.51 0.28 -6.65
CA SER A 13 6.45 0.01 -7.62
C SER A 13 6.88 -0.86 -8.80
N ARG A 14 8.20 -0.94 -9.08
CA ARG A 14 8.76 -1.77 -10.17
C ARG A 14 9.07 -3.20 -9.72
N LEU A 15 9.34 -3.39 -8.43
CA LEU A 15 9.19 -4.70 -7.81
C LEU A 15 7.69 -4.92 -7.64
N ALA A 16 7.10 -5.82 -8.43
CA ALA A 16 5.71 -6.20 -8.25
C ALA A 16 5.47 -6.48 -6.76
N ARG A 17 4.49 -5.80 -6.14
CA ARG A 17 4.18 -5.99 -4.72
C ARG A 17 3.94 -7.48 -4.49
N LEU A 18 4.68 -8.05 -3.53
CA LEU A 18 4.55 -9.46 -3.18
C LEU A 18 3.13 -9.75 -2.69
N CYS A 19 2.41 -10.60 -3.43
CA CYS A 19 1.02 -10.92 -3.12
C CYS A 19 0.93 -12.03 -2.06
N PRO A 20 -0.03 -12.00 -1.12
CA PRO A 20 -0.19 -13.07 -0.11
C PRO A 20 -0.31 -14.47 -0.72
N ASP A 21 -1.05 -14.62 -1.81
CA ASP A 21 -1.22 -15.89 -2.51
C ASP A 21 0.10 -16.37 -3.15
N GLN A 22 0.91 -15.45 -3.68
CA GLN A 22 2.24 -15.76 -4.20
C GLN A 22 3.16 -16.30 -3.08
N VAL A 23 3.11 -15.72 -1.88
CA VAL A 23 3.85 -16.21 -0.72
C VAL A 23 3.42 -17.63 -0.35
N ARG A 24 2.09 -17.88 -0.28
CA ARG A 24 1.54 -19.21 0.07
C ARG A 24 1.91 -20.29 -0.95
N ARG A 25 2.01 -19.94 -2.23
CA ARG A 25 2.35 -20.86 -3.32
C ARG A 25 3.85 -21.05 -3.53
N THR A 26 4.69 -20.24 -2.88
CA THR A 26 6.14 -20.34 -3.04
C THR A 26 6.62 -21.68 -2.51
N ARG A 27 7.41 -22.40 -3.34
CA ARG A 27 8.04 -23.67 -2.98
C ARG A 27 9.54 -23.54 -3.10
N PHE A 28 10.25 -23.95 -2.05
CA PHE A 28 11.71 -23.97 -2.05
C PHE A 28 12.23 -25.34 -2.45
N ARG A 29 13.31 -25.37 -3.23
CA ARG A 29 14.02 -26.62 -3.52
C ARG A 29 14.81 -27.05 -2.28
N ARG A 30 14.93 -28.35 -2.07
CA ARG A 30 15.82 -28.91 -1.04
C ARG A 30 17.28 -28.61 -1.37
N THR A 31 18.11 -28.49 -0.34
CA THR A 31 19.54 -28.32 -0.52
C THR A 31 20.16 -29.57 -1.14
N GLY A 32 21.24 -29.39 -1.92
CA GLY A 32 22.00 -30.50 -2.48
C GLY A 32 22.67 -31.35 -1.40
N LEU A 33 23.08 -32.56 -1.78
CA LEU A 33 23.79 -33.49 -0.91
C LEU A 33 25.01 -32.81 -0.25
N GLY A 34 25.23 -33.09 1.03
CA GLY A 34 26.33 -32.53 1.82
C GLY A 34 26.11 -31.09 2.32
N ARG A 35 24.98 -30.44 1.99
CA ARG A 35 24.64 -29.09 2.48
C ARG A 35 23.46 -29.14 3.46
N ARG A 36 23.60 -28.46 4.60
CA ARG A 36 22.51 -28.25 5.55
C ARG A 36 21.52 -27.20 5.01
N GLY A 37 20.23 -27.49 5.11
CA GLY A 37 19.13 -26.57 4.78
C GLY A 37 18.34 -26.16 6.02
N LEU A 38 17.39 -25.24 5.84
CA LEU A 38 16.42 -24.89 6.87
C LEU A 38 15.39 -26.02 7.05
N ALA A 39 14.82 -26.13 8.25
CA ALA A 39 13.71 -27.04 8.50
C ALA A 39 12.47 -26.59 7.70
N GLU A 40 11.99 -27.47 6.82
CA GLU A 40 10.93 -27.20 5.85
C GLU A 40 9.64 -26.68 6.54
N ASP A 41 9.25 -27.32 7.64
CA ASP A 41 8.05 -26.96 8.40
C ASP A 41 8.14 -25.55 9.02
N HIS A 42 9.31 -25.19 9.55
CA HIS A 42 9.52 -23.85 10.12
C HIS A 42 9.45 -22.77 9.03
N VAL A 43 10.01 -23.04 7.85
CA VAL A 43 9.95 -22.10 6.72
C VAL A 43 8.51 -21.89 6.28
N TYR A 44 7.73 -22.98 6.09
CA TYR A 44 6.34 -22.84 5.65
C TYR A 44 5.42 -22.25 6.72
N ALA A 45 5.66 -22.52 8.01
CA ALA A 45 4.95 -21.84 9.10
C ALA A 45 5.21 -20.33 9.08
N PHE A 46 6.47 -19.93 8.86
CA PHE A 46 6.84 -18.53 8.73
C PHE A 46 6.22 -17.87 7.49
N LEU A 47 6.23 -18.53 6.33
CA LEU A 47 5.56 -18.03 5.13
C LEU A 47 4.05 -17.83 5.32
N ARG A 48 3.39 -18.73 6.07
CA ARG A 48 1.97 -18.59 6.40
C ARG A 48 1.71 -17.32 7.21
N ARG A 49 2.52 -17.08 8.25
CA ARG A 49 2.45 -15.86 9.06
C ARG A 49 2.66 -14.60 8.21
N ILE A 50 3.66 -14.60 7.32
CA ILE A 50 3.91 -13.48 6.41
C ILE A 50 2.68 -13.23 5.51
N ALA A 51 2.12 -14.28 4.92
CA ALA A 51 0.96 -14.14 4.05
C ALA A 51 -0.25 -13.55 4.80
N ASP A 52 -0.45 -13.96 6.06
CA ASP A 52 -1.53 -13.44 6.90
C ASP A 52 -1.28 -11.97 7.26
N GLU A 53 -0.05 -11.58 7.58
CA GLU A 53 0.32 -10.18 7.83
C GLU A 53 0.14 -9.30 6.58
N LEU A 54 0.59 -9.77 5.41
CA LEU A 54 0.39 -9.06 4.14
C LEU A 54 -1.10 -8.88 3.83
N THR A 55 -1.92 -9.88 4.13
CA THR A 55 -3.37 -9.80 3.95
C THR A 55 -3.97 -8.72 4.85
N ALA A 56 -3.61 -8.71 6.14
CA ALA A 56 -4.08 -7.70 7.09
C ALA A 56 -3.67 -6.28 6.68
N ARG A 57 -2.41 -6.10 6.25
CA ARG A 57 -1.89 -4.79 5.79
C ARG A 57 -2.59 -4.31 4.53
N ASN A 58 -2.83 -5.20 3.57
CA ASN A 58 -3.55 -4.86 2.35
C ASN A 58 -5.00 -4.45 2.64
N ALA A 59 -5.68 -5.14 3.57
CA ALA A 59 -7.03 -4.78 3.99
C ALA A 59 -7.06 -3.40 4.68
N ALA A 60 -6.11 -3.12 5.57
CA ALA A 60 -5.98 -1.81 6.19
C ALA A 60 -5.70 -0.69 5.16
N GLU A 61 -4.82 -0.92 4.20
CA GLU A 61 -4.55 0.03 3.11
C GLU A 61 -5.79 0.28 2.25
N ALA A 62 -6.58 -0.76 1.95
CA ALA A 62 -7.83 -0.62 1.22
C ALA A 62 -8.84 0.25 1.99
N GLY A 63 -9.03 0.00 3.29
CA GLY A 63 -9.90 0.81 4.14
C GLY A 63 -9.48 2.27 4.21
N LEU A 64 -8.17 2.54 4.36
CA LEU A 64 -7.64 3.91 4.36
C LEU A 64 -7.86 4.62 3.01
N ARG A 65 -7.74 3.91 1.90
CA ARG A 65 -8.00 4.49 0.56
C ARG A 65 -9.47 4.80 0.35
N GLU A 66 -10.36 3.93 0.83
CA GLU A 66 -11.80 4.15 0.79
C GLU A 66 -12.17 5.39 1.61
N GLU A 67 -11.67 5.50 2.84
CA GLU A 67 -11.94 6.65 3.70
C GLU A 67 -11.41 7.96 3.10
N ASN A 68 -10.19 7.94 2.55
CA ASN A 68 -9.65 9.08 1.83
C ASN A 68 -10.52 9.48 0.63
N ALA A 69 -11.08 8.52 -0.10
CA ALA A 69 -11.97 8.80 -1.21
C ALA A 69 -13.28 9.43 -0.72
N ARG A 70 -13.86 8.92 0.38
CA ARG A 70 -15.06 9.49 1.02
C ARG A 70 -14.83 10.94 1.46
N LEU A 71 -13.75 11.21 2.18
CA LEU A 71 -13.39 12.56 2.64
C LEU A 71 -13.20 13.53 1.46
N LYS A 72 -12.51 13.10 0.40
CA LYS A 72 -12.34 13.91 -0.82
C LYS A 72 -13.65 14.17 -1.55
N ASN A 73 -14.60 13.24 -1.51
CA ASN A 73 -15.92 13.44 -2.11
C ASN A 73 -16.73 14.45 -1.29
N ALA A 74 -16.79 14.29 0.03
CA ALA A 74 -17.47 15.22 0.93
C ALA A 74 -16.91 16.64 0.81
N LEU A 75 -15.59 16.79 0.72
CA LEU A 75 -14.95 18.09 0.53
C LEU A 75 -15.36 18.73 -0.82
N ARG A 76 -15.37 17.96 -1.90
CA ARG A 76 -15.78 18.44 -3.24
C ARG A 76 -17.25 18.86 -3.27
N GLU A 77 -18.12 18.09 -2.63
CA GLU A 77 -19.55 18.41 -2.50
C GLU A 77 -19.75 19.70 -1.72
N TRP A 78 -19.12 19.83 -0.56
CA TRP A 78 -19.17 21.05 0.25
C TRP A 78 -18.67 22.28 -0.53
N GLN A 79 -17.53 22.16 -1.23
CA GLN A 79 -16.98 23.22 -2.08
C GLN A 79 -17.92 23.62 -3.22
N SER A 80 -18.66 22.67 -3.78
CA SER A 80 -19.62 22.91 -4.86
C SER A 80 -20.88 23.62 -4.35
N LEU A 81 -21.38 23.21 -3.18
CA LEU A 81 -22.52 23.82 -2.52
C LEU A 81 -22.23 25.25 -2.04
N HIS A 82 -21.00 25.50 -1.58
CA HIS A 82 -20.54 26.82 -1.12
C HIS A 82 -19.80 27.58 -2.23
N GLY A 83 -20.16 27.29 -3.49
CA GLY A 83 -19.50 27.72 -4.72
C GLY A 83 -18.82 29.09 -4.62
N SER A 84 -17.51 29.10 -4.88
CA SER A 84 -16.62 30.24 -5.03
C SER A 84 -17.32 31.61 -5.18
N LYS A 85 -17.30 32.42 -4.12
CA LYS A 85 -17.28 33.89 -4.18
C LYS A 85 -16.64 34.42 -2.89
N PRO A 86 -15.65 35.33 -3.02
CA PRO A 86 -16.02 36.70 -3.31
C PRO A 86 -15.45 37.17 -4.66
N ARG A 87 -16.25 37.15 -5.74
CA ARG A 87 -16.19 38.27 -6.67
C ARG A 87 -16.75 39.46 -5.92
N HIS A 88 -16.00 40.55 -5.99
CA HIS A 88 -16.49 41.92 -6.01
C HIS A 88 -16.62 42.62 -4.65
N LEU A 89 -15.50 42.68 -3.92
CA LEU A 89 -15.06 43.82 -3.10
C LEU A 89 -13.57 43.97 -3.50
N ALA A 90 -13.06 44.95 -4.23
CA ALA A 90 -13.49 46.32 -4.47
C ALA A 90 -13.03 46.76 -5.88
N ASP A 91 -14.00 46.94 -6.77
CA ASP A 91 -13.98 47.97 -7.81
C ASP A 91 -15.15 48.90 -7.45
N GLN A 92 -14.94 49.72 -6.41
CA GLN A 92 -15.79 50.86 -6.03
C GLN A 92 -14.92 51.80 -5.17
N GLY A 93 -14.44 52.90 -5.78
CA GLY A 93 -13.74 53.99 -5.11
C GLY A 93 -12.52 54.46 -5.85
#